data_AF-A0A0D0B4P4-F1
#
_entry.id   AF-A0A0D0B4P4-F1
#
_cell.length_a   1.000
_cell.length_b   1.000
_cell.length_c   1.000
_cell.angle_alpha   90.00
_cell.angle_beta   90.00
_cell.angle_gamma   90.00
#
_symmetry.space_group_name_H-M   'P 1'
#
loop_
_entity.id
_entity.type
_entity.pdbx_description
1 polymer ?
#
loop_
_entity_poly.entity_id
_entity_poly.type
_entity_poly.pdbx_seq_one_letter_code
_entity_poly.pdbx_strand_id
1 'polypeptide(L)'
;MNKDNTQDNEQKSQLLYETFFCPNPDNDFVDPNYTYKPSICKFRPITDQQIQRTITKLTLHKAPGPNRISNIVFIKCANLLIHFLGHIFCTTFHLGIYPEEWKKSSTIVLCKPS
;
A
#
# COMPACT_ATOMS: atom_id res chain seq x y z
N MET A 1 31.00 -34.93 -2.03
CA MET A 1 29.66 -34.68 -1.46
C MET A 1 29.28 -33.28 -1.89
N ASN A 2 28.62 -33.18 -3.05
CA ASN A 2 28.44 -31.92 -3.78
C ASN A 2 27.32 -31.11 -3.14
N LYS A 3 27.64 -29.88 -2.73
CA LYS A 3 26.65 -28.86 -2.37
C LYS A 3 26.07 -28.25 -3.65
N ASP A 4 25.18 -28.97 -4.31
CA ASP A 4 24.27 -28.33 -5.27
C ASP A 4 23.17 -27.64 -4.47
N ASN A 5 23.34 -26.34 -4.22
CA ASN A 5 22.32 -25.52 -3.58
C ASN A 5 22.28 -24.10 -4.17
N THR A 6 22.57 -23.95 -5.45
CA THR A 6 22.29 -22.72 -6.22
C THR A 6 20.85 -22.75 -6.71
N GLN A 7 19.89 -22.79 -5.77
CA GLN A 7 18.53 -22.33 -6.08
C GLN A 7 18.58 -20.80 -6.17
N ASP A 8 18.36 -20.30 -7.38
CA ASP A 8 18.31 -18.89 -7.69
C ASP A 8 17.25 -18.14 -6.84
N ASN A 9 17.55 -16.89 -6.48
CA ASN A 9 16.66 -16.08 -5.64
C ASN A 9 15.35 -15.76 -6.35
N GLU A 10 15.36 -15.62 -7.68
CA GLU A 10 14.15 -15.38 -8.46
C GLU A 10 13.21 -16.59 -8.36
N GLN A 11 13.74 -17.80 -8.55
CA GLN A 11 12.98 -19.05 -8.41
C GLN A 11 12.36 -19.23 -7.02
N LYS A 12 13.12 -18.91 -5.96
CA LYS A 12 12.60 -18.93 -4.59
C LYS A 12 11.49 -17.91 -4.39
N SER A 13 11.66 -16.70 -4.93
CA SER A 13 10.66 -15.65 -4.81
C SER A 13 9.35 -16.01 -5.51
N GLN A 14 9.44 -16.65 -6.68
CA GLN A 14 8.30 -17.15 -7.43
C GLN A 14 7.54 -18.23 -6.67
N LEU A 15 8.27 -19.22 -6.12
CA LEU A 15 7.66 -20.30 -5.33
C LEU A 15 6.94 -19.75 -4.09
N LEU A 16 7.53 -18.77 -3.39
CA LEU A 16 6.90 -18.13 -2.24
C LEU A 16 5.65 -17.36 -2.65
N TYR A 17 5.69 -16.65 -3.78
CA TYR A 17 4.52 -15.95 -4.30
C TYR A 17 3.37 -16.93 -4.56
N GLU A 18 3.63 -18.01 -5.30
CA GLU A 18 2.62 -19.02 -5.63
C GLU A 18 2.09 -19.77 -4.40
N THR A 19 2.92 -19.96 -3.36
CA THR A 19 2.53 -20.67 -2.14
C THR A 19 1.68 -19.81 -1.20
N PHE A 20 2.04 -18.52 -1.06
CA PHE A 20 1.42 -17.66 -0.03
C PHE A 20 0.35 -16.71 -0.57
N PHE A 21 0.32 -16.45 -1.88
CA PHE A 21 -0.66 -15.56 -2.48
C PHE A 21 -1.66 -16.38 -3.31
N CYS A 22 -2.94 -16.18 -3.06
CA CYS A 22 -3.98 -16.74 -3.92
C CYS A 22 -3.93 -16.05 -5.29
N PRO A 23 -4.18 -16.80 -6.39
CA PRO A 23 -4.38 -16.16 -7.68
C PRO A 23 -5.56 -15.19 -7.57
N ASN A 24 -5.52 -14.12 -8.37
CA ASN A 24 -6.67 -13.24 -8.49
C ASN A 24 -7.88 -14.09 -8.87
N PRO A 25 -9.04 -13.91 -8.20
CA PRO A 25 -10.24 -14.63 -8.58
C PRO A 25 -10.58 -14.32 -10.05
N ASP A 26 -11.01 -15.34 -10.80
CA ASP A 26 -11.35 -15.19 -12.22
C ASP A 26 -12.50 -14.21 -12.47
N ASN A 27 -13.26 -13.86 -11.42
CA ASN A 27 -14.38 -12.94 -11.47
C ASN A 27 -14.34 -11.94 -10.31
N ASP A 28 -14.31 -10.64 -10.63
CA ASP A 28 -14.62 -9.54 -9.71
C ASP A 28 -16.13 -9.44 -9.40
N PHE A 29 -16.85 -10.57 -9.46
CA PHE A 29 -18.31 -10.60 -9.44
C PHE A 29 -18.82 -10.26 -8.04
N VAL A 30 -19.14 -8.99 -7.86
CA VAL A 30 -20.05 -8.54 -6.82
C VAL A 30 -21.45 -8.97 -7.25
N ASP A 31 -22.09 -9.83 -6.47
CA ASP A 31 -23.49 -10.22 -6.71
C ASP A 31 -24.36 -8.95 -6.83
N PRO A 32 -25.05 -8.71 -7.96
CA PRO A 32 -25.89 -7.53 -8.15
C PRO A 32 -27.01 -7.40 -7.10
N ASN A 33 -27.39 -8.51 -6.46
CA ASN A 33 -28.39 -8.55 -5.40
C ASN A 33 -27.78 -8.47 -3.99
N TYR A 34 -26.45 -8.35 -3.88
CA TYR A 34 -25.78 -8.25 -2.59
C TYR A 34 -26.19 -6.96 -1.87
N THR A 35 -26.87 -7.11 -0.74
CA THR A 35 -27.26 -5.97 0.09
C THR A 35 -26.17 -5.69 1.12
N TYR A 36 -25.45 -4.57 0.93
CA TYR A 36 -24.49 -4.08 1.91
C TYR A 36 -25.18 -3.70 3.22
N LYS A 37 -24.53 -3.97 4.35
CA LYS A 37 -25.00 -3.51 5.67
C LYS A 37 -25.08 -1.98 5.69
N PRO A 38 -26.03 -1.39 6.44
CA PRO A 38 -26.13 0.05 6.56
C PRO A 38 -24.84 0.64 7.14
N SER A 39 -24.45 1.81 6.63
CA SER A 39 -23.25 2.52 7.09
C SER A 39 -23.35 2.85 8.58
N ILE A 40 -22.31 2.52 9.35
CA ILE A 40 -22.25 2.79 10.80
C ILE A 40 -22.11 4.29 11.08
N CYS A 41 -21.56 5.06 10.14
CA CYS A 41 -21.40 6.50 10.27
C CYS A 41 -21.41 7.20 8.89
N LYS A 42 -21.67 8.50 8.91
CA LYS A 42 -21.49 9.35 7.74
C LYS A 42 -19.99 9.51 7.46
N PHE A 43 -19.61 9.35 6.19
CA PHE A 43 -18.26 9.62 5.73
C PHE A 43 -17.86 11.08 6.04
N ARG A 44 -16.59 11.27 6.41
CA ARG A 44 -16.00 12.59 6.65
C ARG A 44 -14.70 12.70 5.86
N PRO A 45 -14.46 13.80 5.14
CA PRO A 45 -13.20 14.02 4.45
C PRO A 45 -11.99 13.97 5.40
N ILE A 46 -10.84 13.64 4.82
CA ILE A 46 -9.57 13.55 5.55
C ILE A 46 -9.14 14.97 5.95
N THR A 47 -8.72 15.14 7.21
CA THR A 47 -8.26 16.44 7.71
C THR A 47 -6.73 16.53 7.75
N ASP A 48 -6.22 17.75 7.63
CA ASP A 48 -4.80 18.05 7.78
C ASP A 48 -4.23 17.55 9.12
N GLN A 49 -5.03 17.62 10.18
CA GLN A 49 -4.64 17.10 11.50
C GLN A 49 -4.48 15.57 11.49
N GLN A 50 -5.32 14.84 10.76
CA GLN A 50 -5.15 13.39 10.60
C GLN A 50 -3.88 13.05 9.81
N ILE A 51 -3.57 13.82 8.77
CA ILE A 51 -2.35 13.64 7.97
C ILE A 51 -1.12 13.95 8.83
N GLN A 52 -1.12 15.06 9.56
CA GLN A 52 -0.04 15.44 10.48
C GLN A 52 0.23 14.33 11.50
N ARG A 53 -0.83 13.79 12.13
CA ARG A 53 -0.72 12.68 13.09
C ARG A 53 -0.17 11.43 12.42
N THR A 54 -0.57 11.14 11.19
CA THR A 54 -0.03 10.00 10.42
C THR A 54 1.46 10.17 10.14
N ILE A 55 1.89 11.35 9.68
CA ILE A 55 3.30 11.66 9.39
C ILE A 55 4.15 11.48 10.66
N THR A 56 3.67 11.92 11.82
CA THR A 56 4.43 11.79 13.09
C THR A 56 4.67 10.34 13.52
N LYS A 57 3.90 9.39 13.00
CA LYS A 57 4.02 7.96 13.30
C LYS A 57 4.84 7.19 12.27
N LEU A 58 5.30 7.85 11.20
CA LEU A 58 6.11 7.20 10.16
C LEU A 58 7.48 6.83 10.71
N THR A 59 7.90 5.58 10.49
CA THR A 59 9.28 5.16 10.73
C THR A 59 10.18 5.72 9.63
N LEU A 60 11.26 6.41 10.02
CA LEU A 60 12.16 7.13 9.10
C LEU A 60 12.73 6.24 7.99
N HIS A 61 13.15 5.02 8.33
CA HIS A 61 13.89 4.11 7.43
C HIS A 61 13.03 2.97 6.88
N LYS A 62 11.71 3.17 6.76
CA LYS A 62 10.87 2.22 6.01
C LYS A 62 11.28 2.25 4.53
N ALA A 63 11.25 1.09 3.89
CA ALA A 63 11.48 0.98 2.45
C ALA A 63 10.46 1.88 1.70
N PRO A 64 10.92 2.66 0.71
CA PRO A 64 10.02 3.46 -0.10
C PRO A 64 9.14 2.56 -0.97
N GLY A 65 7.95 3.05 -1.30
CA GLY A 65 7.06 2.38 -2.25
C GLY A 65 7.56 2.49 -3.69
N PRO A 66 6.75 2.03 -4.67
CA PRO A 66 7.10 2.08 -6.09
C PRO A 66 7.45 3.49 -6.61
N ASN A 67 6.91 4.54 -5.98
CA ASN A 67 7.21 5.93 -6.30
C ASN A 67 8.60 6.40 -5.82
N ARG A 68 9.35 5.58 -5.09
CA ARG A 68 10.69 5.85 -4.54
C ARG A 68 10.76 7.04 -3.57
N ILE A 69 9.63 7.53 -3.08
CA ILE A 69 9.58 8.61 -2.08
C ILE A 69 9.78 8.00 -0.69
N SER A 70 10.84 8.43 -0.01
CA SER A 70 11.15 7.98 1.35
C SER A 70 10.33 8.74 2.40
N ASN A 71 10.05 8.07 3.53
CA ASN A 71 9.37 8.68 4.68
C ASN A 71 10.05 9.94 5.20
N ILE A 72 11.36 10.10 5.03
CA ILE A 72 12.09 11.31 5.44
C ILE A 72 11.53 12.57 4.76
N VAL A 73 11.07 12.48 3.50
CA VAL A 73 10.52 13.61 2.76
C VAL A 73 9.23 14.09 3.42
N PHE A 74 8.33 13.16 3.76
CA PHE A 74 7.08 13.49 4.46
C PHE A 74 7.33 14.07 5.84
N ILE A 75 8.30 13.52 6.59
CA ILE A 75 8.62 14.00 7.94
C ILE A 75 9.25 15.39 7.90
N LYS A 76 10.21 15.64 7.00
CA LYS A 76 10.95 16.90 6.92
C LYS A 76 10.17 18.04 6.25
N CYS A 77 9.27 17.71 5.34
CA CYS A 77 8.49 18.69 4.58
C CYS A 77 7.01 18.71 4.97
N ALA A 78 6.64 18.18 6.15
CA ALA A 78 5.25 18.05 6.59
C ALA A 78 4.48 19.37 6.52
N ASN A 79 5.10 20.46 6.99
CA ASN A 79 4.53 21.81 6.99
C ASN A 79 4.15 22.32 5.61
N LEU A 80 4.81 21.85 4.55
CA LEU A 80 4.48 22.21 3.16
C LEU A 80 3.51 21.20 2.55
N LEU A 81 3.72 19.90 2.81
CA LEU A 81 3.03 18.82 2.09
C LEU A 81 1.62 18.53 2.59
N ILE A 82 1.32 18.78 3.87
CA ILE A 82 0.05 18.37 4.48
C ILE A 82 -1.16 18.89 3.71
N HIS A 83 -1.15 20.16 3.32
CA HIS A 83 -2.27 20.77 2.60
C HIS A 83 -2.48 20.11 1.22
N PHE A 84 -1.40 19.86 0.48
CA PHE A 84 -1.47 19.21 -0.84
C PHE A 84 -1.91 17.75 -0.72
N LEU A 85 -1.39 17.02 0.27
CA LEU A 85 -1.79 15.64 0.54
C LEU A 85 -3.27 15.56 0.91
N GLY A 86 -3.75 16.48 1.75
CA GLY A 86 -5.17 16.61 2.10
C GLY A 86 -6.05 16.79 0.88
N HIS A 87 -5.67 17.71 -0.01
CA HIS A 87 -6.38 17.93 -1.25
C HIS A 87 -6.39 16.67 -2.13
N ILE A 88 -5.22 16.06 -2.41
CA ILE A 88 -5.13 14.85 -3.25
C ILE A 88 -5.99 13.73 -2.70
N PHE A 89 -5.91 13.44 -1.40
CA PHE A 89 -6.67 12.35 -0.78
C PHE A 89 -8.16 12.64 -0.71
N CYS A 90 -8.58 13.90 -0.53
CA CYS A 90 -9.99 14.24 -0.55
C CYS A 90 -10.55 14.17 -1.97
N THR A 91 -9.79 14.61 -2.97
CA THR A 91 -10.23 14.67 -4.36
C THR A 91 -10.61 13.29 -4.92
N THR A 92 -9.95 12.21 -4.49
CA THR A 92 -10.33 10.85 -4.91
C THR A 92 -11.77 10.50 -4.52
N PHE A 93 -12.20 10.89 -3.31
CA PHE A 93 -13.57 10.68 -2.85
C PHE A 93 -14.57 11.63 -3.51
N HIS A 94 -14.18 12.87 -3.79
CA HIS A 94 -15.05 13.85 -4.46
C HIS A 94 -15.29 13.50 -5.92
N LEU A 95 -14.27 13.02 -6.63
CA LEU A 95 -14.36 12.64 -8.05
C LEU A 95 -14.81 11.20 -8.24
N GLY A 96 -14.76 10.35 -7.21
CA GLY A 96 -14.99 8.91 -7.33
C GLY A 96 -13.91 8.20 -8.15
N ILE A 97 -12.69 8.75 -8.19
CA ILE A 97 -11.56 8.21 -8.96
C ILE A 97 -10.48 7.75 -8.01
N TYR A 98 -10.01 6.51 -8.19
CA TYR A 98 -8.88 5.94 -7.46
C TYR A 98 -7.69 5.76 -8.40
N PRO A 99 -6.52 6.40 -8.15
CA PRO A 99 -5.36 6.27 -9.02
C PRO A 99 -4.90 4.81 -9.18
N GLU A 100 -4.58 4.39 -10.40
CA GLU A 100 -4.14 3.01 -10.68
C GLU A 100 -2.81 2.68 -10.00
N GLU A 101 -1.93 3.67 -9.85
CA GLU A 101 -0.66 3.53 -9.16
C GLU A 101 -0.84 3.16 -7.68
N TRP A 102 -1.96 3.55 -7.06
CA TRP A 102 -2.23 3.25 -5.65
C TRP A 102 -2.70 1.82 -5.43
N LYS A 103 -3.11 1.12 -6.49
CA LYS A 103 -3.46 -0.32 -6.45
C LYS A 103 -2.24 -1.23 -6.54
N LYS A 104 -1.06 -0.67 -6.84
CA LYS A 104 0.18 -1.43 -7.06
C LYS A 104 1.05 -1.44 -5.80
N SER A 105 1.50 -2.62 -5.39
CA SER A 105 2.46 -2.79 -4.30
C SER A 105 3.60 -3.71 -4.72
N SER A 106 4.79 -3.48 -4.16
CA SER A 106 5.95 -4.36 -4.35
C SER A 106 6.16 -5.20 -3.10
N THR A 107 6.12 -6.52 -3.24
CA THR A 107 6.47 -7.47 -2.18
C THR A 107 7.90 -7.95 -2.43
N ILE A 108 8.79 -7.67 -1.48
CA ILE A 108 10.20 -8.10 -1.56
C ILE A 108 10.41 -9.24 -0.58
N VAL A 109 10.90 -10.37 -1.07
CA VAL A 109 11.28 -11.51 -0.24
C VAL A 109 12.64 -11.21 0.41
N LEU A 110 12.68 -11.24 1.75
CA LEU A 110 13.90 -11.03 2.53
C LEU A 110 14.19 -12.25 3.40
N CYS A 111 15.44 -12.71 3.41
CA CYS A 111 15.88 -13.75 4.33
C CYS A 111 16.03 -13.16 5.74
N LYS A 112 15.47 -13.83 6.74
CA LYS A 112 15.72 -13.49 8.15
C LYS A 112 17.23 -13.65 8.43
N PRO A 113 17.90 -12.68 9.06
CA PRO A 113 19.28 -12.86 9.47
C PRO A 113 19.35 -13.98 10.53
N SER A 114 20.29 -14.89 10.35
CA SER A 114 20.60 -15.99 11.27
C SER A 114 21.13 -15.47 12.61
#